data_AF-A0A964E883-F1
#
_entry.id   AF-A0A964E883-F1
#
_cell.length_a   1.000
_cell.length_b   1.000
_cell.length_c   1.000
_cell.angle_alpha   90.00
_cell.angle_beta   90.00
_cell.angle_gamma   90.00
#
_symmetry.space_group_name_H-M   'P 1'
#
loop_
_entity.id
_entity.type
_entity.pdbx_description
1 polymer ?
#
loop_
_entity_poly.entity_id
_entity_poly.type
_entity_poly.pdbx_seq_one_letter_code
_entity_poly.pdbx_strand_id
1 'polypeptide(L)'
;MLISLIAAGYFWKQFLGSHIKALAVTLIPFFIIGLIRSQLSIPIHLRIGIGYSTLALIILTPIFLDCFKRKLTDVFSIIIALGSFLLAITMRQFDSVLKDIFPMGTHFLWHLFGGISVYFIMDYVLKRDNSFKVADFN
;
A
#
# COMPACT_ATOMS: atom_id res chain seq x y z
N MET A 1 6.05 9.12 2.42
CA MET A 1 5.97 8.38 3.70
C MET A 1 4.89 8.93 4.61
N LEU A 2 4.87 10.23 4.95
CA LEU A 2 3.84 10.80 5.82
C LEU A 2 2.41 10.58 5.31
N ILE A 3 2.16 10.89 4.03
CA ILE A 3 0.86 10.68 3.37
C ILE A 3 0.40 9.21 3.49
N SER A 4 1.32 8.27 3.29
CA SER A 4 1.03 6.84 3.36
C SER A 4 0.69 6.37 4.77
N LEU A 5 1.34 6.93 5.80
CA LEU A 5 1.01 6.64 7.20
C LEU A 5 -0.36 7.21 7.59
N ILE A 6 -0.71 8.40 7.08
CA ILE A 6 -2.04 8.98 7.26
C ILE A 6 -3.10 8.10 6.59
N ALA A 7 -2.87 7.68 5.35
CA ALA A 7 -3.78 6.79 4.62
C ALA A 7 -3.96 5.44 5.32
N ALA A 8 -2.87 4.83 5.79
CA ALA A 8 -2.92 3.62 6.61
C ALA A 8 -3.77 3.79 7.86
N GLY A 9 -3.52 4.85 8.63
CA GLY A 9 -4.28 5.16 9.84
C GLY A 9 -5.77 5.35 9.55
N TYR A 10 -6.11 6.00 8.43
CA TYR A 10 -7.49 6.15 7.97
C TYR A 10 -8.16 4.80 7.69
N PHE A 11 -7.52 3.92 6.90
CA PHE A 11 -8.10 2.61 6.58
C PHE A 11 -8.25 1.72 7.81
N TRP A 12 -7.27 1.71 8.70
CA TRP A 12 -7.37 0.99 9.96
C TRP A 12 -8.43 1.56 10.89
N LYS A 13 -8.61 2.89 10.93
CA LYS A 13 -9.69 3.52 11.70
C LYS A 13 -11.05 3.11 11.16
N GLN A 14 -11.19 3.06 9.84
CA GLN A 14 -12.42 2.61 9.20
C GLN A 14 -12.71 1.14 9.50
N PHE A 15 -11.68 0.29 9.58
CA PHE A 15 -11.84 -1.14 9.85
C PHE A 15 -12.07 -1.47 11.35
N LEU A 16 -11.36 -0.80 12.26
CA LEU A 16 -11.37 -1.08 13.71
C LEU A 16 -12.34 -0.21 14.50
N GLY A 17 -12.85 0.89 13.92
CA GLY A 17 -13.76 1.83 14.56
C GLY A 17 -13.13 2.72 15.65
N SER A 18 -11.83 2.57 15.95
CA SER A 18 -11.15 3.31 17.02
C SER A 18 -9.86 3.96 16.52
N HIS A 19 -9.71 5.27 16.79
CA HIS A 19 -8.52 6.06 16.44
C HIS A 19 -7.24 5.53 17.12
N ILE A 20 -7.32 5.16 18.40
CA ILE A 20 -6.14 4.68 19.15
C ILE A 20 -5.69 3.34 18.60
N LYS A 21 -6.61 2.40 18.38
CA LYS A 21 -6.26 1.09 17.81
C LYS A 21 -5.66 1.24 16.42
N ALA A 22 -6.24 2.09 15.58
CA ALA A 22 -5.75 2.37 14.23
C ALA A 22 -4.33 2.96 14.22
N LEU A 23 -4.07 3.91 15.12
CA LEU A 23 -2.74 4.48 15.28
C LEU A 23 -1.74 3.44 15.76
N ALA A 24 -2.12 2.61 16.74
CA ALA A 24 -1.27 1.54 17.27
C ALA A 24 -0.89 0.53 16.19
N VAL A 25 -1.85 -0.03 15.45
CA VAL A 25 -1.57 -1.02 14.39
C VAL A 25 -0.84 -0.44 13.18
N THR A 26 -0.85 0.89 13.00
CA THR A 26 -0.09 1.55 11.94
C THR A 26 1.34 1.88 12.39
N LEU A 27 1.50 2.52 13.55
CA LEU A 27 2.78 3.05 14.00
C LEU A 27 3.67 1.98 14.63
N ILE A 28 3.12 1.09 15.46
CA ILE A 28 3.91 0.06 16.16
C ILE A 28 4.70 -0.82 15.18
N PRO A 29 4.08 -1.48 14.18
CA PRO A 29 4.86 -2.29 13.23
C PRO A 29 5.81 -1.45 12.38
N PHE A 30 5.43 -0.22 12.01
CA PHE A 30 6.31 0.68 11.25
C PHE A 30 7.60 1.01 12.03
N PHE A 31 7.49 1.36 13.32
CA PHE A 31 8.65 1.67 14.15
C PHE A 31 9.46 0.42 14.53
N ILE A 32 8.80 -0.70 14.85
CA ILE A 32 9.49 -1.97 15.16
C ILE A 32 10.34 -2.43 13.96
N ILE A 33 9.75 -2.50 12.77
CA ILE A 33 10.48 -2.89 11.56
C ILE A 33 11.55 -1.86 11.22
N GLY A 34 11.27 -0.57 11.40
CA GLY A 34 12.24 0.51 11.25
C GLY A 34 13.46 0.35 12.16
N LEU A 35 13.26 -0.02 13.42
CA LEU A 35 14.30 -0.26 14.41
C LEU A 35 15.10 -1.53 14.09
N ILE A 36 14.44 -2.64 13.80
CA ILE A 36 15.12 -3.88 13.39
C ILE A 36 16.02 -3.61 12.18
N ARG A 37 15.50 -2.90 11.19
CA ARG A 37 16.24 -2.55 9.97
C ARG A 37 17.42 -1.61 10.24
N SER A 38 17.36 -0.74 11.26
CA SER A 38 18.47 0.16 11.57
C SER A 38 19.65 -0.59 12.19
N GLN A 39 19.39 -1.63 12.97
CA GLN A 39 20.40 -2.47 13.63
C GLN A 39 21.06 -3.48 12.68
N LEU A 40 20.39 -3.83 11.58
CA LEU A 40 20.93 -4.79 10.61
C LEU A 40 21.78 -4.07 9.53
N SER A 41 22.96 -4.63 9.25
CA SER A 41 23.86 -4.20 8.17
C SER A 41 23.35 -4.65 6.79
N ILE A 42 22.15 -4.19 6.42
CA ILE A 42 21.47 -4.53 5.18
C ILE A 42 21.89 -3.54 4.07
N PRO A 43 22.19 -4.03 2.85
CA PRO A 43 22.42 -3.18 1.68
C PRO A 43 21.32 -2.14 1.47
N ILE A 44 21.70 -0.93 1.03
CA ILE A 44 20.78 0.21 0.90
C ILE A 44 19.57 -0.09 0.00
N HIS A 45 19.76 -0.85 -1.09
CA HIS A 45 18.69 -1.20 -2.02
C HIS A 45 17.64 -2.11 -1.37
N LEU A 46 18.05 -3.07 -0.54
CA LEU A 46 17.14 -3.91 0.24
C LEU A 46 16.47 -3.12 1.37
N ARG A 47 17.21 -2.21 2.02
CA ARG A 47 16.68 -1.34 3.08
C ARG A 47 15.50 -0.49 2.58
N ILE A 48 15.60 0.02 1.35
CA ILE A 48 14.54 0.78 0.68
C ILE A 48 13.35 -0.13 0.36
N GLY A 49 13.59 -1.29 -0.24
CA GLY A 49 12.53 -2.26 -0.57
C GLY A 49 11.70 -2.67 0.65
N ILE A 50 12.37 -3.05 1.75
CA ILE A 50 11.70 -3.43 3.02
C ILE A 50 10.80 -2.30 3.54
N GLY A 51 11.25 -1.04 3.42
CA GLY A 51 10.47 0.12 3.86
C GLY A 51 9.16 0.28 3.07
N TYR A 52 9.21 0.12 1.74
CA TYR A 52 8.03 0.17 0.89
C TYR A 52 7.10 -1.02 1.12
N SER A 53 7.65 -2.23 1.22
CA SER A 53 6.86 -3.44 1.50
C SER A 53 6.15 -3.34 2.86
N THR A 54 6.83 -2.83 3.89
CA THR A 54 6.23 -2.62 5.22
C THR A 54 5.02 -1.70 5.14
N LEU A 55 5.17 -0.55 4.48
CA LEU A 55 4.11 0.43 4.35
C LEU A 55 2.94 -0.09 3.51
N ALA A 56 3.25 -0.83 2.44
CA ALA A 56 2.23 -1.48 1.61
C ALA A 56 1.44 -2.52 2.40
N LEU A 57 2.10 -3.37 3.19
CA LEU A 57 1.42 -4.34 4.05
C LEU A 57 0.50 -3.63 5.04
N ILE A 58 0.97 -2.57 5.69
CA ILE A 58 0.16 -1.81 6.66
C ILE A 58 -1.08 -1.20 5.99
N ILE A 59 -0.98 -0.67 4.77
CA ILE A 59 -2.11 -0.07 4.02
C ILE A 59 -3.06 -1.14 3.48
N LEU A 60 -2.51 -2.19 2.87
CA LEU A 60 -3.28 -3.20 2.16
C LEU A 60 -3.99 -4.16 3.11
N THR A 61 -3.43 -4.45 4.29
CA THR A 61 -4.05 -5.34 5.28
C THR A 61 -5.50 -4.97 5.62
N PRO A 62 -5.83 -3.74 6.06
CA PRO A 62 -7.21 -3.38 6.39
C PRO A 62 -8.12 -3.40 5.15
N ILE A 63 -7.59 -3.13 3.95
CA ILE A 63 -8.34 -3.19 2.68
C ILE A 63 -8.70 -4.64 2.34
N PHE A 64 -7.73 -5.56 2.42
CA PHE A 64 -7.97 -6.98 2.22
C PHE A 64 -8.96 -7.54 3.25
N LEU A 65 -8.78 -7.21 4.54
CA LEU A 65 -9.69 -7.66 5.59
C LEU A 65 -11.13 -7.15 5.39
N ASP A 66 -11.29 -5.90 4.92
CA ASP A 66 -12.60 -5.35 4.55
C ASP A 66 -13.21 -6.08 3.33
N CYS A 67 -12.41 -6.39 2.30
CA CYS A 67 -12.85 -7.15 1.14
C CYS A 67 -13.30 -8.58 1.51
N PHE A 68 -12.54 -9.27 2.39
CA PHE A 68 -12.93 -10.58 2.91
C PHE A 68 -14.25 -10.55 3.67
N LYS A 69 -14.48 -9.53 4.51
CA LYS A 69 -15.77 -9.35 5.20
C LYS A 69 -16.94 -9.14 4.23
N ARG A 70 -16.67 -8.58 3.05
CA ARG A 70 -17.66 -8.29 1.99
C ARG A 70 -17.76 -9.41 0.94
N LYS A 71 -17.36 -10.64 1.28
CA LYS A 71 -17.45 -11.81 0.39
C LYS A 71 -16.75 -11.60 -0.96
N LEU A 72 -15.61 -10.90 -0.96
CA LEU A 72 -14.77 -10.68 -2.15
C LEU A 72 -15.42 -9.83 -3.25
N THR A 73 -16.39 -8.99 -2.89
CA THR A 73 -16.96 -8.01 -3.83
C THR A 73 -15.87 -7.04 -4.30
N ASP A 74 -15.77 -6.84 -5.62
CA ASP A 74 -14.78 -5.97 -6.28
C ASP A 74 -13.30 -6.33 -6.01
N VAL A 75 -13.02 -7.63 -5.77
CA VAL A 75 -11.64 -8.14 -5.57
C VAL A 75 -10.72 -7.86 -6.76
N PHE A 76 -11.28 -7.69 -7.96
CA PHE A 76 -10.54 -7.39 -9.18
C PHE A 76 -9.73 -6.09 -9.08
N SER A 77 -10.34 -5.04 -8.51
CA SER A 77 -9.66 -3.76 -8.25
C SER A 77 -8.45 -3.95 -7.33
N ILE A 78 -8.59 -4.76 -6.28
CA ILE A 78 -7.50 -5.06 -5.34
C ILE A 78 -6.38 -5.87 -6.02
N ILE A 79 -6.73 -6.85 -6.87
CA ILE A 79 -5.75 -7.66 -7.59
C ILE A 79 -4.94 -6.79 -8.56
N ILE A 80 -5.59 -5.92 -9.35
CA ILE A 80 -4.88 -5.02 -10.25
C ILE A 80 -4.00 -4.05 -9.45
N ALA A 81 -4.52 -3.52 -8.34
CA ALA A 81 -3.75 -2.64 -7.48
C ALA A 81 -2.49 -3.31 -6.94
N LEU A 82 -2.59 -4.55 -6.48
CA LEU A 82 -1.47 -5.32 -5.95
C LEU A 82 -0.47 -5.66 -7.05
N GLY A 83 -0.94 -6.17 -8.20
CA GLY A 83 -0.08 -6.50 -9.34
C GLY A 83 0.71 -5.28 -9.84
N SER A 84 0.02 -4.14 -9.97
CA SER A 84 0.64 -2.87 -10.36
C SER A 84 1.65 -2.39 -9.33
N PHE A 85 1.35 -2.53 -8.03
CA PHE A 85 2.28 -2.15 -6.97
C PHE A 85 3.56 -2.99 -6.95
N LEU A 86 3.43 -4.31 -7.13
CA LEU A 86 4.58 -5.21 -7.22
C LEU A 86 5.45 -4.82 -8.41
N LEU A 87 4.84 -4.59 -9.57
CA LEU A 87 5.54 -4.15 -10.77
C LEU A 87 6.24 -2.79 -10.55
N ALA A 88 5.58 -1.84 -9.87
CA ALA A 88 6.20 -0.58 -9.50
C ALA A 88 7.47 -0.82 -8.69
N ILE A 89 7.41 -1.54 -7.56
CA ILE A 89 8.60 -1.85 -6.73
C ILE A 89 9.71 -2.49 -7.55
N THR A 90 9.38 -3.47 -8.40
CA THR A 90 10.36 -4.12 -9.26
C THR A 90 11.05 -3.11 -10.18
N MET A 91 10.28 -2.22 -10.82
CA MET A 91 10.85 -1.14 -11.64
C MET A 91 11.71 -0.18 -10.83
N ARG A 92 11.38 0.11 -9.57
CA ARG A 92 12.23 0.94 -8.69
C ARG A 92 13.55 0.26 -8.33
N GLN A 93 13.55 -1.06 -8.13
CA GLN A 93 14.77 -1.80 -7.85
C GLN A 93 15.69 -1.88 -9.08
N PHE A 94 15.12 -2.05 -10.27
CA PHE A 94 15.90 -2.08 -11.52
C PHE A 94 16.37 -0.71 -12.00
N ASP A 95 15.88 0.38 -11.41
CA ASP A 95 16.24 1.75 -11.80
C ASP A 95 17.73 2.03 -11.68
N SER A 96 18.43 1.43 -10.71
CA SER A 96 19.89 1.55 -10.62
C SER A 96 20.64 0.58 -11.53
N VAL A 97 20.02 -0.54 -11.92
CA VAL A 97 20.66 -1.62 -12.69
C VAL A 97 20.57 -1.36 -14.20
N LEU A 98 19.45 -0.81 -14.67
CA LEU A 98 19.17 -0.59 -16.08
C LEU A 98 19.58 0.79 -16.59
N LYS A 99 20.19 1.63 -15.74
CA LYS A 99 20.64 2.98 -16.12
C LYS A 99 21.58 3.00 -17.32
N ASP A 100 22.43 1.99 -17.45
CA ASP A 100 23.41 1.90 -18.54
C ASP A 100 22.77 1.46 -19.87
N ILE A 101 21.58 0.85 -19.82
CA ILE A 101 20.83 0.37 -20.99
C ILE A 101 19.74 1.36 -21.38
N PHE A 102 19.15 2.06 -20.40
CA PHE A 102 18.05 2.97 -20.57
C PHE A 102 18.38 4.32 -19.88
N PRO A 103 18.74 5.37 -20.63
CA PRO A 103 19.26 6.63 -20.08
C PRO A 103 18.31 7.34 -19.11
N MET A 104 17.00 7.15 -19.29
CA MET A 104 15.95 7.70 -18.42
C MET A 104 15.72 6.86 -17.15
N GLY A 105 16.27 5.64 -17.09
CA GLY A 105 15.99 4.64 -16.05
C GLY A 105 14.55 4.13 -16.07
N THR A 106 14.20 3.30 -15.10
CA THR A 106 12.83 2.75 -14.94
C THR A 106 12.00 3.55 -13.94
N HIS A 107 12.53 4.68 -13.44
CA HIS A 107 11.85 5.53 -12.46
C HIS A 107 10.46 6.01 -12.91
N PHE A 108 10.28 6.31 -14.19
CA PHE A 108 8.97 6.72 -14.71
C PHE A 108 7.93 5.59 -14.61
N LEU A 109 8.35 4.33 -14.78
CA LEU A 109 7.49 3.16 -14.64
C LEU A 109 7.05 2.94 -13.20
N TRP A 110 7.93 3.23 -12.22
CA TRP A 110 7.55 3.24 -10.81
C TRP A 110 6.39 4.22 -10.56
N HIS A 111 6.45 5.42 -11.13
CA HIS A 111 5.37 6.40 -11.01
C HIS A 111 4.08 5.98 -11.73
N LEU A 112 4.21 5.44 -12.95
CA LEU A 112 3.07 4.98 -13.74
C LEU A 112 2.32 3.85 -13.02
N PHE A 113 3.01 2.77 -12.68
CA PHE A 113 2.39 1.61 -12.02
C PHE A 113 1.98 1.92 -10.58
N GLY A 114 2.71 2.80 -9.89
CA GLY A 114 2.29 3.33 -8.59
C GLY A 114 0.97 4.11 -8.68
N GLY A 115 0.82 4.96 -9.72
CA GLY A 115 -0.42 5.68 -9.99
C GLY A 115 -1.60 4.76 -10.30
N ILE A 116 -1.39 3.76 -11.17
CA ILE A 116 -2.40 2.73 -11.47
C ILE A 116 -2.82 2.00 -10.19
N SER A 117 -1.86 1.61 -9.35
CA SER A 117 -2.15 0.95 -8.08
C SER A 117 -3.05 1.79 -7.17
N VAL A 118 -2.70 3.07 -6.98
CA VAL A 118 -3.50 4.00 -6.17
C VAL A 118 -4.89 4.20 -6.77
N TYR A 119 -5.01 4.33 -8.08
CA TYR A 119 -6.31 4.48 -8.76
C TYR A 119 -7.25 3.33 -8.42
N PHE A 120 -6.81 2.09 -8.57
CA PHE A 120 -7.66 0.92 -8.31
C PHE A 120 -7.99 0.72 -6.81
N ILE A 121 -7.08 1.09 -5.90
CA ILE A 121 -7.41 1.14 -4.47
C ILE A 121 -8.49 2.18 -4.19
N MET A 122 -8.39 3.37 -4.78
CA MET A 122 -9.38 4.42 -4.58
C MET A 122 -10.73 4.05 -5.20
N ASP A 123 -10.73 3.44 -6.39
CA ASP A 123 -11.94 2.91 -7.03
C ASP A 123 -12.65 1.88 -6.13
N TYR A 124 -11.89 0.93 -5.56
CA TYR A 124 -12.43 -0.02 -4.57
C TYR A 124 -13.07 0.72 -3.37
N VAL A 125 -12.36 1.69 -2.79
CA VAL A 125 -12.86 2.44 -1.63
C VAL A 125 -14.11 3.27 -1.96
N LEU A 126 -14.18 3.88 -3.14
CA LEU A 126 -15.34 4.66 -3.56
C LEU A 126 -16.56 3.78 -3.82
N LYS A 127 -16.39 2.67 -4.54
CA LYS A 127 -17.46 1.68 -4.74
C LYS A 127 -17.95 1.13 -3.41
N ARG A 128 -17.04 0.85 -2.49
CA ARG A 128 -17.33 0.39 -1.14
C ARG A 128 -18.24 1.36 -0.37
N ASP A 129 -17.93 2.66 -0.42
CA ASP A 129 -18.68 3.70 0.28
C ASP A 129 -20.05 3.96 -0.37
N ASN A 130 -20.13 3.90 -1.70
CA ASN A 130 -21.40 4.02 -2.42
C ASN A 130 -22.34 2.85 -2.09
N SER A 131 -21.82 1.62 -2.03
CA SER A 131 -22.61 0.44 -1.63
C SER A 131 -23.11 0.54 -0.18
N PHE A 132 -22.37 1.21 0.72
CA PHE A 132 -22.84 1.47 2.08
C PHE A 132 -24.03 2.44 2.09
N LYS A 133 -23.94 3.55 1.34
CA LYS A 133 -25.03 4.53 1.26
C LYS A 133 -26.32 3.95 0.70
N VAL A 134 -26.27 3.11 -0.33
CA VAL A 134 -27.48 2.51 -0.93
C VAL A 134 -28.21 1.56 0.04
N ALA A 135 -27.50 0.93 0.98
CA ALA A 135 -28.12 0.06 1.97
C ALA A 135 -28.88 0.82 3.09
N ASP A 136 -28.50 2.07 3.37
CA ASP A 136 -29.13 2.90 4.41
C ASP A 136 -30.43 3.61 3.95
N PHE A 137 -30.76 3.56 2.66
CA PHE A 137 -31.97 4.20 2.07
C PHE A 137 -33.07 3.20 1.69
N ASN A 138 -32.92 1.91 2.01
CA ASN A 138 -33.94 0.87 1.82
C ASN A 138 -34.38 0.32 3.18
#